data_AF-A0A1S2W3J1-F1
#
_entry.id   AF-A0A1S2W3J1-F1
#
_cell.length_a   1.000
_cell.length_b   1.000
_cell.length_c   1.000
_cell.angle_alpha   90.00
_cell.angle_beta   90.00
_cell.angle_gamma   90.00
#
_symmetry.space_group_name_H-M   'P 1'
#
loop_
_entity.id
_entity.type
_entity.pdbx_description
1 polymer ?
#
loop_
_entity_poly.entity_id
_entity_poly.type
_entity_poly.pdbx_seq_one_letter_code
_entity_poly.pdbx_strand_id
1 'polypeptide(L)'
;MKNVIKSLVVLSVSLGLMLTSYPLNEVVAKTKKETQHDIFKKLKLNASMTSVAEVVYGKNYKKHLCDRSEDEVKVNLLCSGEVYDSNKYDKDEKLKYLKYEFYLYPNPKVPNESDDPNEVTFQTVRMLLVFKSKEHSKQLKLVEKHWFDSSVVNSKRVYNNQKIKKGMTKKQLDTVMTGTGIGKHEAVAYIDYSKVGKQAGKQQPVFPKAYKTYSYSVLNQKENVLYYFETKYSRTKKEYVVSYVDTWTEDNK
;
A
#
# COMPACT_ATOMS: atom_id res chain seq x y z
N MET A 1 12.11 -77.75 -20.27
CA MET A 1 12.79 -76.85 -19.31
C MET A 1 13.25 -75.50 -19.88
N LYS A 2 13.67 -75.37 -21.15
CA LYS A 2 14.10 -74.07 -21.72
C LYS A 2 12.97 -73.02 -21.96
N ASN A 3 11.71 -73.45 -22.11
CA ASN A 3 10.59 -72.52 -22.38
C ASN A 3 9.86 -72.01 -21.12
N VAL A 4 10.03 -72.66 -19.97
CA VAL A 4 9.42 -72.22 -18.69
C VAL A 4 10.26 -71.11 -18.05
N ILE A 5 11.59 -71.16 -18.22
CA ILE A 5 12.51 -70.13 -17.71
C ILE A 5 12.39 -68.81 -18.49
N LYS A 6 12.11 -68.85 -19.81
CA LYS A 6 11.84 -67.64 -20.60
C LYS A 6 10.54 -66.94 -20.20
N SER A 7 9.50 -67.70 -19.81
CA SER A 7 8.21 -67.12 -19.42
C SER A 7 8.26 -66.44 -18.04
N LEU A 8 9.06 -66.96 -17.10
CA LEU A 8 9.25 -66.34 -15.78
C LEU A 8 10.10 -65.06 -15.82
N VAL A 9 11.10 -64.98 -16.69
CA VAL A 9 11.95 -63.76 -16.83
C VAL A 9 11.20 -62.61 -17.54
N VAL A 10 10.27 -62.92 -18.46
CA VAL A 10 9.43 -61.90 -19.12
C VAL A 10 8.36 -61.35 -18.18
N LEU A 11 7.84 -62.17 -17.24
CA LEU A 11 6.87 -61.74 -16.22
C LEU A 11 7.50 -60.93 -15.07
N SER A 12 8.76 -61.17 -14.70
CA SER A 12 9.44 -60.36 -13.67
C SER A 12 9.88 -58.98 -14.18
N VAL A 13 10.17 -58.85 -15.48
CA VAL A 13 10.54 -57.55 -16.10
C VAL A 13 9.30 -56.68 -16.38
N SER A 14 8.13 -57.28 -16.62
CA SER A 14 6.89 -56.52 -16.84
C SER A 14 6.18 -56.09 -15.54
N LEU A 15 6.43 -56.76 -14.41
CA LEU A 15 5.92 -56.35 -13.09
C LEU A 15 6.83 -55.30 -12.41
N GLY A 16 8.13 -55.27 -12.74
CA GLY A 16 9.08 -54.25 -12.25
C GLY A 16 8.95 -52.87 -12.92
N LEU A 17 8.25 -52.78 -14.06
CA LEU A 17 8.04 -51.53 -14.80
C LEU A 17 6.70 -50.83 -14.49
N MET A 18 5.84 -51.42 -13.65
CA MET A 18 4.57 -50.83 -13.20
C MET A 18 4.65 -50.19 -11.80
N LEU A 19 5.84 -50.16 -11.17
CA LEU A 19 6.04 -49.62 -9.81
C LEU A 19 6.86 -48.32 -9.73
N THR A 20 7.17 -47.68 -10.86
CA THR A 20 7.94 -46.41 -10.88
C THR A 20 7.27 -45.27 -11.64
N SER A 21 5.97 -45.33 -11.89
CA SER A 21 5.22 -44.31 -12.65
C SER A 21 4.12 -43.61 -11.87
N TYR A 22 4.25 -43.52 -10.54
CA TYR A 22 3.65 -42.44 -9.79
C TYR A 22 4.77 -41.54 -9.28
N PRO A 23 5.05 -40.39 -9.91
CA PRO A 23 5.56 -39.31 -9.10
C PRO A 23 4.49 -39.08 -8.02
N LEU A 24 4.84 -39.43 -6.78
CA LEU A 24 4.32 -38.79 -5.57
C LEU A 24 4.79 -37.31 -5.59
N ASN A 25 4.50 -36.62 -6.68
CA ASN A 25 4.27 -35.20 -6.64
C ASN A 25 2.90 -35.08 -5.99
N GLU A 26 2.86 -35.20 -4.66
CA GLU A 26 2.06 -34.23 -3.95
C GLU A 26 2.59 -32.87 -4.43
N VAL A 27 1.95 -32.35 -5.48
CA VAL A 27 1.83 -30.92 -5.66
C VAL A 27 1.00 -30.49 -4.47
N VAL A 28 1.64 -30.44 -3.29
CA VAL A 28 1.24 -29.51 -2.25
C VAL A 28 1.48 -28.16 -2.92
N ALA A 29 0.50 -27.72 -3.69
CA ALA A 29 0.27 -26.32 -3.89
C ALA A 29 0.02 -25.79 -2.48
N LYS A 30 1.12 -25.51 -1.76
CA LYS A 30 1.13 -24.52 -0.69
C LYS A 30 0.67 -23.27 -1.41
N THR A 31 -0.64 -23.06 -1.48
CA THR A 31 -1.24 -21.78 -1.81
C THR A 31 -0.69 -20.84 -0.75
N LYS A 32 0.46 -20.23 -1.07
CA LYS A 32 1.11 -19.26 -0.22
C LYS A 32 0.06 -18.20 0.03
N LYS A 33 -0.45 -18.14 1.27
CA LYS A 33 -1.43 -17.14 1.66
C LYS A 33 -0.83 -15.79 1.30
N GLU A 34 -1.52 -15.05 0.43
CA GLU A 34 -1.01 -13.76 -0.04
C GLU A 34 -0.85 -12.83 1.15
N THR A 35 0.28 -12.13 1.20
CA THR A 35 0.50 -11.13 2.24
C THR A 35 -0.31 -9.88 1.92
N GLN A 36 -0.58 -9.03 2.93
CA GLN A 36 -1.22 -7.73 2.69
C GLN A 36 -0.41 -6.87 1.69
N HIS A 37 0.92 -7.02 1.65
CA HIS A 37 1.76 -6.33 0.68
C HIS A 37 1.55 -6.85 -0.76
N ASP A 38 1.33 -8.15 -0.92
CA ASP A 38 0.99 -8.74 -2.23
C ASP A 38 -0.37 -8.23 -2.72
N ILE A 39 -1.36 -8.16 -1.82
CA ILE A 39 -2.67 -7.54 -2.08
C ILE A 39 -2.50 -6.08 -2.50
N PHE A 40 -1.74 -5.29 -1.73
CA PHE A 40 -1.46 -3.88 -2.03
C PHE A 40 -0.92 -3.69 -3.45
N LYS A 41 0.00 -4.54 -3.90
CA LYS A 41 0.57 -4.47 -5.25
C LYS A 41 -0.45 -4.71 -6.36
N LYS A 42 -1.47 -5.54 -6.11
CA LYS A 42 -2.53 -5.86 -7.08
C LYS A 42 -3.59 -4.77 -7.20
N LEU A 43 -3.77 -3.94 -6.17
CA LEU A 43 -4.73 -2.85 -6.20
C LEU A 43 -4.39 -1.82 -7.30
N LYS A 44 -5.40 -1.49 -8.10
CA LYS A 44 -5.29 -0.52 -9.20
C LYS A 44 -5.99 0.78 -8.83
N LEU A 45 -5.32 1.90 -9.07
CA LEU A 45 -5.96 3.21 -8.97
C LEU A 45 -7.10 3.33 -9.99
N ASN A 46 -8.08 4.16 -9.66
CA ASN A 46 -9.36 4.34 -10.33
C ASN A 46 -10.26 3.09 -10.38
N ALA A 47 -9.94 2.03 -9.63
CA ALA A 47 -10.85 0.91 -9.43
C ALA A 47 -12.08 1.33 -8.60
N SER A 48 -13.20 0.62 -8.76
CA SER A 48 -14.37 0.78 -7.90
C SER A 48 -14.13 0.14 -6.53
N MET A 49 -14.96 0.50 -5.55
CA MET A 49 -14.97 -0.14 -4.23
C MET A 49 -15.11 -1.66 -4.35
N THR A 50 -16.03 -2.15 -5.18
CA THR A 50 -16.26 -3.58 -5.42
C THR A 50 -15.01 -4.28 -5.94
N SER A 51 -14.35 -3.74 -6.96
CA SER A 51 -13.14 -4.36 -7.51
C SER A 51 -11.98 -4.35 -6.51
N VAL A 52 -11.90 -3.35 -5.63
CA VAL A 52 -10.94 -3.34 -4.52
C VAL A 52 -11.28 -4.44 -3.52
N ALA A 53 -12.55 -4.55 -3.11
CA ALA A 53 -13.00 -5.59 -2.19
C ALA A 53 -12.76 -7.01 -2.74
N GLU A 54 -12.95 -7.23 -4.04
CA GLU A 54 -12.63 -8.49 -4.72
C GLU A 54 -11.15 -8.85 -4.59
N VAL A 55 -10.25 -7.87 -4.74
CA VAL A 55 -8.80 -8.09 -4.59
C VAL A 55 -8.42 -8.33 -3.13
N VAL A 56 -9.02 -7.61 -2.18
CA VAL A 56 -8.66 -7.68 -0.76
C VAL A 56 -9.23 -8.93 -0.09
N TYR A 57 -10.49 -9.28 -0.36
CA TYR A 57 -11.24 -10.31 0.35
C TYR A 57 -11.55 -11.55 -0.50
N GLY A 58 -11.19 -11.54 -1.79
CA GLY A 58 -11.41 -12.65 -2.71
C GLY A 58 -12.89 -13.01 -2.87
N LYS A 59 -13.20 -14.31 -2.89
CA LYS A 59 -14.55 -14.83 -3.13
C LYS A 59 -15.60 -14.35 -2.10
N ASN A 60 -15.17 -13.92 -0.92
CA ASN A 60 -16.07 -13.48 0.16
C ASN A 60 -16.33 -11.96 0.15
N TYR A 61 -15.86 -11.22 -0.86
CA TYR A 61 -15.91 -9.75 -0.86
C TYR A 61 -17.28 -9.15 -0.56
N LYS A 62 -18.38 -9.77 -1.02
CA LYS A 62 -19.74 -9.26 -0.81
C LYS A 62 -20.10 -9.13 0.68
N LYS A 63 -19.53 -9.98 1.54
CA LYS A 63 -19.72 -9.93 3.01
C LYS A 63 -18.96 -8.77 3.67
N HIS A 64 -18.05 -8.14 2.93
CA HIS A 64 -17.23 -7.01 3.38
C HIS A 64 -17.66 -5.70 2.74
N LEU A 65 -18.82 -5.68 2.06
CA LEU A 65 -19.41 -4.50 1.46
C LEU A 65 -20.69 -4.14 2.21
N CYS A 66 -20.74 -2.91 2.71
CA CYS A 66 -21.85 -2.38 3.49
C CYS A 66 -22.42 -1.15 2.78
N ASP A 67 -23.74 -1.08 2.68
CA ASP A 67 -24.41 0.11 2.19
C ASP A 67 -24.50 1.14 3.33
N ARG A 68 -24.01 2.36 3.06
CA ARG A 68 -24.18 3.51 3.93
C ARG A 68 -25.04 4.55 3.22
N SER A 69 -26.01 5.10 3.94
CA SER A 69 -26.80 6.23 3.45
C SER A 69 -26.05 7.51 3.76
N GLU A 70 -25.80 8.31 2.73
CA GLU A 70 -25.23 9.65 2.80
C GLU A 70 -26.21 10.56 2.08
N ASP A 71 -26.98 11.34 2.84
CA ASP A 71 -28.13 12.09 2.33
C ASP A 71 -29.07 11.19 1.49
N GLU A 72 -29.37 11.59 0.25
CA GLU A 72 -30.19 10.84 -0.72
C GLU A 72 -29.40 9.75 -1.49
N VAL A 73 -28.25 9.32 -0.99
CA VAL A 73 -27.32 8.43 -1.70
C VAL A 73 -27.02 7.17 -0.89
N LYS A 74 -27.29 6.01 -1.49
CA LYS A 74 -26.70 4.76 -1.02
C LYS A 74 -25.30 4.61 -1.62
N VAL A 75 -24.29 4.54 -0.76
CA VAL A 75 -22.89 4.31 -1.13
C VAL A 75 -22.48 2.96 -0.59
N ASN A 76 -21.84 2.15 -1.42
CA ASN A 76 -21.28 0.87 -1.00
C ASN A 76 -19.83 1.06 -0.56
N LEU A 77 -19.53 0.74 0.70
CA LEU A 77 -18.25 0.95 1.38
C LEU A 77 -17.69 -0.38 1.92
N LEU A 78 -16.40 -0.40 2.28
CA LEU A 78 -15.86 -1.55 3.03
C LEU A 78 -16.45 -1.55 4.44
N CYS A 79 -16.91 -2.71 4.92
CA CYS A 79 -17.43 -2.88 6.28
C CYS A 79 -16.33 -2.93 7.36
N SER A 80 -15.08 -3.16 6.95
CA SER A 80 -13.96 -3.41 7.86
C SER A 80 -12.85 -2.39 7.67
N GLY A 81 -12.25 -1.97 8.79
CA GLY A 81 -11.26 -0.91 8.86
C GLY A 81 -11.83 0.31 9.59
N GLU A 82 -10.94 1.17 10.04
CA GLU A 82 -11.33 2.49 10.53
C GLU A 82 -11.61 3.38 9.32
N VAL A 83 -12.78 4.04 9.32
CA VAL A 83 -13.26 4.84 8.20
C VAL A 83 -13.35 6.29 8.63
N TYR A 84 -12.58 7.14 7.97
CA TYR A 84 -12.72 8.58 8.09
C TYR A 84 -13.40 9.14 6.85
N ASP A 85 -14.53 9.83 7.04
CA ASP A 85 -15.20 10.54 5.96
C ASP A 85 -14.83 12.03 5.97
N SER A 86 -14.59 12.56 4.78
CA SER A 86 -14.26 13.97 4.55
C SER A 86 -15.06 14.51 3.37
N ASN A 87 -16.34 14.13 3.37
CA ASN A 87 -17.34 14.54 2.39
C ASN A 87 -17.41 16.07 2.34
N LYS A 88 -17.60 16.60 1.14
CA LYS A 88 -17.75 18.04 0.94
C LYS A 88 -19.12 18.37 0.39
N TYR A 89 -19.67 19.44 0.92
CA TYR A 89 -20.94 20.03 0.57
C TYR A 89 -20.71 21.42 0.00
N ASP A 90 -21.63 21.87 -0.87
CA ASP A 90 -21.64 23.25 -1.32
C ASP A 90 -22.36 24.17 -0.32
N LYS A 91 -22.58 25.43 -0.71
CA LYS A 91 -23.20 26.45 0.16
C LYS A 91 -24.69 26.18 0.43
N ASP A 92 -25.32 25.38 -0.41
CA ASP A 92 -26.74 25.02 -0.30
C ASP A 92 -26.91 23.66 0.39
N GLU A 93 -25.88 23.20 1.10
CA GLU A 93 -25.81 21.90 1.77
C GLU A 93 -25.97 20.69 0.83
N LYS A 94 -25.78 20.89 -0.49
CA LYS A 94 -25.83 19.78 -1.44
C LYS A 94 -24.49 19.08 -1.51
N LEU A 95 -24.53 17.74 -1.57
CA LEU A 95 -23.35 16.91 -1.70
C LEU A 95 -22.55 17.30 -2.96
N LYS A 96 -21.34 17.81 -2.73
CA LYS A 96 -20.40 18.18 -3.79
C LYS A 96 -19.56 16.99 -4.22
N TYR A 97 -18.93 16.30 -3.28
CA TYR A 97 -18.25 15.03 -3.55
C TYR A 97 -18.07 14.22 -2.26
N LEU A 98 -17.92 12.91 -2.44
CA LEU A 98 -17.63 11.96 -1.38
C LEU A 98 -16.12 11.72 -1.29
N LYS A 99 -15.59 11.61 -0.08
CA LYS A 99 -14.20 11.18 0.18
C LYS A 99 -14.13 10.35 1.44
N TYR A 100 -13.59 9.13 1.31
CA TYR A 100 -13.42 8.18 2.39
C TYR A 100 -11.98 7.68 2.45
N GLU A 101 -11.47 7.53 3.67
CA GLU A 101 -10.16 6.99 3.97
C GLU A 101 -10.34 5.71 4.80
N PHE A 102 -9.76 4.61 4.33
CA PHE A 102 -9.83 3.31 4.99
C PHE A 102 -8.44 2.92 5.49
N TYR A 103 -8.32 2.82 6.81
CA TYR A 103 -7.10 2.37 7.47
C TYR A 103 -7.20 0.86 7.74
N LEU A 104 -6.31 0.10 7.11
CA LEU A 104 -6.23 -1.35 7.22
C LEU A 104 -5.03 -1.74 8.06
N TYR A 105 -5.33 -2.38 9.19
CA TYR A 105 -4.36 -2.84 10.18
C TYR A 105 -3.94 -4.31 9.89
N PRO A 106 -2.73 -4.74 10.34
CA PRO A 106 -2.22 -6.09 10.11
C PRO A 106 -3.07 -7.16 10.81
N ASN A 107 -3.67 -6.79 11.96
CA ASN A 107 -4.57 -7.63 12.72
C ASN A 107 -5.83 -6.82 13.08
N PRO A 108 -7.03 -7.22 12.62
CA PRO A 108 -8.27 -6.54 12.97
C PRO A 108 -8.66 -6.64 14.45
N LYS A 109 -7.90 -7.41 15.26
CA LYS A 109 -8.11 -7.61 16.69
C LYS A 109 -7.12 -6.85 17.60
N VAL A 110 -6.21 -6.04 17.06
CA VAL A 110 -5.39 -5.17 17.91
C VAL A 110 -6.26 -3.94 18.16
N PRO A 111 -6.81 -3.77 19.39
CA PRO A 111 -7.38 -2.47 19.75
C PRO A 111 -6.25 -1.44 19.57
N ASN A 112 -6.58 -0.19 19.24
CA ASN A 112 -5.62 0.90 19.40
C ASN A 112 -4.94 0.67 20.77
N GLU A 113 -3.63 0.43 20.79
CA GLU A 113 -2.88 0.18 22.03
C GLU A 113 -2.81 1.45 22.91
N SER A 114 -3.54 2.49 22.54
CA SER A 114 -3.77 3.68 23.34
C SER A 114 -5.20 3.71 23.85
N ASP A 115 -5.33 3.82 25.18
CA ASP A 115 -6.58 4.15 25.87
C ASP A 115 -7.00 5.62 25.64
N ASP A 116 -6.21 6.42 24.91
CA ASP A 116 -6.58 7.77 24.49
C ASP A 116 -7.29 7.73 23.11
N PRO A 117 -8.59 8.04 23.04
CA PRO A 117 -9.33 8.10 21.78
C PRO A 117 -8.84 9.20 20.82
N ASN A 118 -7.92 10.08 21.24
CA ASN A 118 -7.25 11.07 20.38
C ASN A 118 -5.89 10.60 19.86
N GLU A 119 -5.33 9.51 20.38
CA GLU A 119 -4.10 8.91 19.87
C GLU A 119 -4.44 7.92 18.75
N VAL A 120 -4.64 8.44 17.55
CA VAL A 120 -4.46 7.63 16.34
C VAL A 120 -2.96 7.34 16.21
N THR A 121 -2.47 6.26 16.82
CA THR A 121 -1.10 5.81 16.57
C THR A 121 -1.04 5.25 15.16
N PHE A 122 -0.81 6.12 14.17
CA PHE A 122 -0.57 5.76 12.76
C PHE A 122 0.49 4.66 12.57
N GLN A 123 1.29 4.40 13.60
CA GLN A 123 2.40 3.44 13.66
C GLN A 123 1.98 1.97 13.45
N THR A 124 0.69 1.63 13.55
CA THR A 124 0.20 0.25 13.33
C THR A 124 -0.54 0.06 12.00
N VAL A 125 -0.86 1.14 11.28
CA VAL A 125 -1.51 1.07 9.96
C VAL A 125 -0.56 0.40 8.97
N ARG A 126 -1.05 -0.58 8.20
CA ARG A 126 -0.25 -1.21 7.12
C ARG A 126 -0.61 -0.69 5.76
N MET A 127 -1.89 -0.40 5.55
CA MET A 127 -2.39 0.07 4.26
C MET A 127 -3.46 1.12 4.47
N LEU A 128 -3.32 2.25 3.77
CA LEU A 128 -4.36 3.28 3.67
C LEU A 128 -4.90 3.29 2.25
N LEU A 129 -6.22 3.21 2.10
CA LEU A 129 -6.93 3.31 0.83
C LEU A 129 -7.82 4.55 0.85
N VAL A 130 -7.61 5.46 -0.10
CA VAL A 130 -8.41 6.69 -0.22
C VAL A 130 -9.32 6.57 -1.43
N PHE A 131 -10.62 6.67 -1.18
CA PHE A 131 -11.65 6.70 -2.21
C PHE A 131 -12.24 8.09 -2.33
N LYS A 132 -12.46 8.54 -3.57
CA LYS A 132 -13.12 9.81 -3.84
C LYS A 132 -14.06 9.70 -5.03
N SER A 133 -15.16 10.43 -5.01
CA SER A 133 -16.05 10.56 -6.16
C SER A 133 -15.73 11.80 -7.02
N LYS A 134 -16.20 11.78 -8.27
CA LYS A 134 -16.29 13.02 -9.06
C LYS A 134 -17.28 13.98 -8.40
N GLU A 135 -17.12 15.26 -8.68
CA GLU A 135 -18.11 16.28 -8.33
C GLU A 135 -19.51 15.87 -8.82
N HIS A 136 -20.49 15.95 -7.92
CA HIS A 136 -21.88 15.53 -8.10
C HIS A 136 -22.08 14.06 -8.55
N SER A 137 -21.06 13.21 -8.34
CA SER A 137 -21.15 11.77 -8.59
C SER A 137 -21.17 10.99 -7.30
N LYS A 138 -21.94 9.90 -7.30
CA LYS A 138 -22.06 8.93 -6.21
C LYS A 138 -21.04 7.79 -6.34
N GLN A 139 -20.29 7.73 -7.45
CA GLN A 139 -19.36 6.64 -7.74
C GLN A 139 -17.96 6.91 -7.16
N LEU A 140 -17.60 6.14 -6.15
CA LEU A 140 -16.26 6.16 -5.55
C LEU A 140 -15.23 5.46 -6.44
N LYS A 141 -14.02 6.03 -6.47
CA LYS A 141 -12.84 5.48 -7.13
C LYS A 141 -11.66 5.49 -6.17
N LEU A 142 -10.88 4.41 -6.15
CA LEU A 142 -9.62 4.37 -5.41
C LEU A 142 -8.63 5.35 -6.01
N VAL A 143 -8.29 6.43 -5.31
CA VAL A 143 -7.47 7.53 -5.84
C VAL A 143 -6.11 7.61 -5.16
N GLU A 144 -5.99 7.04 -3.97
CA GLU A 144 -4.71 6.83 -3.32
C GLU A 144 -4.64 5.45 -2.70
N LYS A 145 -3.44 4.86 -2.72
CA LYS A 145 -3.10 3.72 -1.89
C LYS A 145 -1.71 3.92 -1.30
N HIS A 146 -1.60 3.70 0.00
CA HIS A 146 -0.36 3.81 0.74
C HIS A 146 -0.04 2.48 1.39
N TRP A 147 1.24 2.13 1.42
CA TRP A 147 1.76 0.99 2.15
C TRP A 147 2.80 1.49 3.15
N PHE A 148 2.64 1.09 4.41
CA PHE A 148 3.52 1.45 5.50
C PHE A 148 4.24 0.20 6.04
N ASP A 149 5.56 0.24 6.02
CA ASP A 149 6.42 -0.81 6.54
C ASP A 149 7.05 -0.36 7.87
N SER A 150 6.27 -0.46 8.94
CA SER A 150 6.73 -0.16 10.30
C SER A 150 7.88 -1.06 10.81
N SER A 151 8.28 -2.10 10.07
CA SER A 151 9.48 -2.88 10.41
C SER A 151 10.78 -2.26 9.90
N VAL A 152 10.67 -1.26 9.02
CA VAL A 152 11.84 -0.60 8.41
C VAL A 152 12.37 0.46 9.35
N VAL A 153 13.56 0.22 9.88
CA VAL A 153 14.39 1.26 10.48
C VAL A 153 15.47 1.64 9.47
N ASN A 154 15.54 2.93 9.13
CA ASN A 154 16.60 3.43 8.26
C ASN A 154 17.87 3.68 9.08
N SER A 155 18.92 2.90 8.82
CA SER A 155 20.20 3.04 9.53
C SER A 155 21.03 4.26 9.09
N LYS A 156 20.54 5.02 8.11
CA LYS A 156 21.20 6.22 7.60
C LYS A 156 21.01 7.39 8.56
N ARG A 157 22.04 8.23 8.65
CA ARG A 157 21.99 9.47 9.41
C ARG A 157 22.40 10.67 8.55
N VAL A 158 21.83 11.83 8.82
CA VAL A 158 22.26 13.10 8.22
C VAL A 158 23.51 13.60 8.93
N TYR A 159 24.55 14.01 8.19
CA TYR A 159 25.73 14.62 8.79
C TYR A 159 25.39 15.96 9.48
N ASN A 160 26.01 16.25 10.62
CA ASN A 160 25.59 17.36 11.53
C ASN A 160 25.49 18.75 10.87
N ASN A 161 26.32 19.04 9.88
CA ASN A 161 26.35 20.33 9.19
C ASN A 161 25.56 20.32 7.87
N GLN A 162 24.85 19.23 7.58
CA GLN A 162 24.06 19.07 6.37
C GLN A 162 22.57 19.08 6.70
N LYS A 163 21.76 19.41 5.69
CA LYS A 163 20.30 19.40 5.81
C LYS A 163 19.70 18.80 4.55
N ILE A 164 18.67 17.98 4.72
CA ILE A 164 17.85 17.54 3.60
C ILE A 164 16.96 18.71 3.17
N LYS A 165 16.91 18.98 1.86
CA LYS A 165 16.14 20.09 1.29
C LYS A 165 15.28 19.61 0.12
N LYS A 166 14.13 20.26 -0.06
CA LYS A 166 13.28 20.08 -1.24
C LYS A 166 14.09 20.30 -2.52
N GLY A 167 13.87 19.43 -3.50
CA GLY A 167 14.53 19.45 -4.80
C GLY A 167 15.85 18.67 -4.87
N MET A 168 16.39 18.18 -3.74
CA MET A 168 17.58 17.34 -3.73
C MET A 168 17.34 16.04 -4.51
N THR A 169 18.32 15.65 -5.32
CA THR A 169 18.33 14.36 -6.04
C THR A 169 18.79 13.22 -5.15
N LYS A 170 18.64 11.97 -5.60
CA LYS A 170 19.19 10.80 -4.90
C LYS A 170 20.71 10.94 -4.65
N LYS A 171 21.45 11.46 -5.62
CA LYS A 171 22.90 11.68 -5.49
C LYS A 171 23.23 12.77 -4.47
N GLN A 172 22.46 13.86 -4.43
CA GLN A 172 22.65 14.92 -3.44
C GLN A 172 22.29 14.45 -2.02
N LEU A 173 21.22 13.65 -1.89
CA LEU A 173 20.87 12.99 -0.65
C LEU A 173 22.01 12.07 -0.15
N ASP A 174 22.63 11.32 -1.06
CA ASP A 174 23.77 10.45 -0.74
C ASP A 174 24.95 11.21 -0.13
N THR A 175 25.22 12.43 -0.62
CA THR A 175 26.33 13.25 -0.11
C THR A 175 26.08 13.85 1.28
N VAL A 176 24.82 13.95 1.71
CA VAL A 176 24.46 14.54 3.01
C VAL A 176 24.17 13.49 4.09
N MET A 177 24.23 12.21 3.73
CA MET A 177 23.93 11.09 4.63
C MET A 177 25.11 10.13 4.77
N THR A 178 25.10 9.37 5.86
CA THR A 178 26.14 8.37 6.16
C THR A 178 26.14 7.18 5.21
N GLY A 179 27.30 6.85 4.66
CA GLY A 179 27.50 5.71 3.76
C GLY A 179 26.72 5.81 2.43
N THR A 180 26.82 4.80 1.58
CA THR A 180 26.21 4.85 0.23
C THR A 180 24.73 4.47 0.23
N GLY A 181 23.93 5.20 -0.55
CA GLY A 181 22.49 5.11 -0.68
C GLY A 181 21.71 5.84 0.43
N ILE A 182 20.45 6.14 0.12
CA ILE A 182 19.50 6.82 1.02
C ILE A 182 18.76 5.88 1.99
N GLY A 183 19.13 4.59 1.98
CA GLY A 183 18.53 3.57 2.85
C GLY A 183 17.19 3.03 2.34
N LYS A 184 16.41 2.47 3.28
CA LYS A 184 15.08 1.89 3.02
C LYS A 184 14.00 2.94 3.28
N HIS A 185 12.96 2.93 2.45
CA HIS A 185 11.76 3.74 2.68
C HIS A 185 10.83 3.02 3.65
N GLU A 186 10.16 3.79 4.49
CA GLU A 186 9.15 3.29 5.43
C GLU A 186 7.75 3.30 4.83
N ALA A 187 7.51 4.11 3.78
CA ALA A 187 6.23 4.14 3.10
C ALA A 187 6.36 4.32 1.59
N VAL A 188 5.35 3.83 0.88
CA VAL A 188 5.17 4.06 -0.56
C VAL A 188 3.72 4.41 -0.86
N ALA A 189 3.52 5.52 -1.57
CA ALA A 189 2.20 5.96 -1.99
C ALA A 189 2.05 5.95 -3.51
N TYR A 190 0.85 5.63 -3.98
CA TYR A 190 0.44 5.79 -5.36
C TYR A 190 -0.82 6.66 -5.38
N ILE A 191 -0.79 7.75 -6.14
CA ILE A 191 -1.83 8.78 -6.13
C ILE A 191 -2.23 9.10 -7.57
N ASP A 192 -3.53 9.06 -7.87
CA ASP A 192 -4.11 9.43 -9.16
C ASP A 192 -5.52 10.00 -9.00
N TYR A 193 -5.60 11.33 -9.08
CA TYR A 193 -6.87 12.06 -9.07
C TYR A 193 -7.39 12.38 -10.48
N SER A 194 -6.75 11.89 -11.55
CA SER A 194 -7.07 12.30 -12.93
C SER A 194 -8.52 12.01 -13.35
N LYS A 195 -9.18 11.03 -12.70
CA LYS A 195 -10.59 10.68 -12.99
C LYS A 195 -11.60 11.32 -12.05
N VAL A 196 -11.20 11.96 -10.95
CA VAL A 196 -12.16 12.47 -9.93
C VAL A 196 -11.85 13.88 -9.41
N GLY A 197 -10.66 14.40 -9.66
CA GLY A 197 -10.19 15.65 -9.08
C GLY A 197 -10.34 16.81 -10.03
N LYS A 198 -11.37 17.63 -9.83
CA LYS A 198 -11.20 19.08 -10.01
C LYS A 198 -10.77 19.65 -8.66
N GLN A 199 -9.80 20.57 -8.64
CA GLN A 199 -9.51 21.33 -7.42
C GLN A 199 -10.68 22.28 -7.18
N ALA A 200 -11.15 22.42 -5.94
CA ALA A 200 -12.09 23.50 -5.62
C ALA A 200 -11.47 24.84 -6.06
N GLY A 201 -12.15 25.55 -6.96
CA GLY A 201 -11.70 26.84 -7.48
C GLY A 201 -10.66 26.82 -8.61
N LYS A 202 -10.29 25.66 -9.20
CA LYS A 202 -9.45 25.62 -10.43
C LYS A 202 -10.06 24.77 -11.54
N GLN A 203 -9.88 25.20 -12.79
CA GLN A 203 -10.33 24.46 -13.98
C GLN A 203 -9.52 23.18 -14.26
N GLN A 204 -8.32 23.02 -13.69
CA GLN A 204 -7.46 21.86 -13.92
C GLN A 204 -7.34 20.94 -12.68
N PRO A 205 -7.14 19.62 -12.88
CA PRO A 205 -6.85 18.69 -11.80
C PRO A 205 -5.57 19.07 -11.03
N VAL A 206 -5.59 18.96 -9.69
CA VAL A 206 -4.41 19.15 -8.81
C VAL A 206 -3.25 18.26 -9.27
N PHE A 207 -3.58 17.07 -9.78
CA PHE A 207 -2.63 16.10 -10.32
C PHE A 207 -3.15 15.55 -11.64
N PRO A 208 -2.71 16.06 -12.79
CA PRO A 208 -3.22 15.63 -14.09
C PRO A 208 -2.79 14.21 -14.47
N LYS A 209 -1.84 13.62 -13.74
CA LYS A 209 -1.30 12.28 -13.99
C LYS A 209 -0.95 11.60 -12.67
N ALA A 210 -1.09 10.28 -12.66
CA ALA A 210 -0.67 9.43 -11.55
C ALA A 210 0.79 9.69 -11.17
N TYR A 211 1.10 9.61 -9.88
CA TYR A 211 2.47 9.66 -9.39
C TYR A 211 2.67 8.72 -8.21
N LYS A 212 3.94 8.40 -7.97
CA LYS A 212 4.42 7.54 -6.89
C LYS A 212 5.34 8.35 -5.99
N THR A 213 5.22 8.17 -4.68
CA THR A 213 6.16 8.71 -3.69
C THR A 213 6.74 7.62 -2.82
N TYR A 214 7.91 7.90 -2.26
CA TYR A 214 8.55 7.09 -1.22
C TYR A 214 8.90 7.99 -0.05
N SER A 215 8.54 7.58 1.17
CA SER A 215 8.82 8.32 2.40
C SER A 215 9.93 7.66 3.18
N TYR A 216 10.75 8.49 3.82
CA TYR A 216 11.93 8.06 4.59
C TYR A 216 11.99 8.89 5.86
N SER A 217 12.32 8.21 6.96
CA SER A 217 12.70 8.83 8.23
C SER A 217 14.17 8.52 8.52
N VAL A 218 14.97 9.54 8.82
CA VAL A 218 16.41 9.42 9.17
C VAL A 218 16.80 10.39 10.28
N LEU A 219 17.57 9.92 11.26
CA LEU A 219 18.06 10.77 12.34
C LEU A 219 19.27 11.61 11.90
N ASN A 220 19.48 12.74 12.54
CA ASN A 220 20.77 13.41 12.51
C ASN A 220 21.83 12.59 13.29
N GLN A 221 23.11 12.84 13.02
CA GLN A 221 24.22 12.14 13.67
C GLN A 221 24.42 12.50 15.15
N LYS A 222 24.23 13.75 15.55
CA LYS A 222 24.47 14.22 16.93
C LYS A 222 23.26 14.90 17.55
N GLU A 223 22.43 15.53 16.74
CA GLU A 223 21.17 16.10 17.20
C GLU A 223 20.10 15.00 17.18
N ASN A 224 19.19 14.98 18.15
CA ASN A 224 18.00 14.15 18.08
C ASN A 224 16.97 14.74 17.10
N VAL A 225 17.43 15.21 15.95
CA VAL A 225 16.54 15.72 14.91
C VAL A 225 16.21 14.57 13.98
N LEU A 226 14.93 14.23 13.90
CA LEU A 226 14.41 13.28 12.93
C LEU A 226 13.99 14.06 11.68
N TYR A 227 14.58 13.68 10.55
CA TYR A 227 14.16 14.14 9.23
C TYR A 227 13.17 13.15 8.65
N TYR A 228 11.97 13.62 8.33
CA TYR A 228 11.07 12.91 7.43
C TYR A 228 11.09 13.59 6.07
N PHE A 229 11.22 12.81 5.01
CA PHE A 229 11.18 13.36 3.66
C PHE A 229 10.55 12.41 2.67
N GLU A 230 9.90 13.00 1.68
CA GLU A 230 9.29 12.26 0.58
C GLU A 230 10.02 12.53 -0.72
N THR A 231 10.15 11.49 -1.54
CA THR A 231 10.68 11.60 -2.89
C THR A 231 9.57 11.41 -3.92
N LYS A 232 9.60 12.22 -4.98
CA LYS A 232 8.69 12.13 -6.13
C LYS A 232 9.47 12.26 -7.43
N TYR A 233 9.04 11.56 -8.47
CA TYR A 233 9.66 11.68 -9.79
C TYR A 233 9.44 13.08 -10.39
N SER A 234 10.54 13.80 -10.62
CA SER A 234 10.55 15.06 -11.35
C SER A 234 10.69 14.79 -12.85
N ARG A 235 9.74 15.28 -13.64
CA ARG A 235 9.83 15.17 -15.11
C ARG A 235 10.89 16.09 -15.70
N THR A 236 11.11 17.25 -15.08
CA THR A 236 12.13 18.21 -15.52
C THR A 236 13.53 17.64 -15.30
N LYS A 237 13.79 17.07 -14.12
CA LYS A 237 15.10 16.45 -13.81
C LYS A 237 15.23 15.00 -14.29
N LYS A 238 14.12 14.38 -14.72
CA LYS A 238 14.02 12.97 -15.12
C LYS A 238 14.54 12.00 -14.05
N GLU A 239 14.33 12.33 -12.78
CA GLU A 239 14.76 11.53 -11.63
C GLU A 239 13.89 11.79 -10.41
N TYR A 240 14.00 10.95 -9.38
CA TYR A 240 13.36 11.19 -8.09
C TYR A 240 14.09 12.29 -7.32
N VAL A 241 13.31 13.24 -6.82
CA VAL A 241 13.79 14.36 -6.00
C VAL A 241 12.97 14.47 -4.73
N VAL A 242 13.54 15.07 -3.70
CA VAL A 242 12.82 15.42 -2.47
C VAL A 242 11.67 16.38 -2.82
N SER A 243 10.43 15.97 -2.58
CA SER A 243 9.23 16.78 -2.81
C SER A 243 8.73 17.47 -1.54
N TYR A 244 8.99 16.86 -0.39
CA TYR A 244 8.60 17.30 0.94
C TYR A 244 9.70 16.93 1.93
N VAL A 245 9.91 17.78 2.92
CA VAL A 245 10.80 17.53 4.05
C VAL A 245 10.18 18.18 5.28
N ASP A 246 10.23 17.48 6.39
CA ASP A 246 9.87 17.95 7.71
C ASP A 246 10.96 17.53 8.70
N THR A 247 11.04 18.26 9.81
CA THR A 247 12.02 18.01 10.86
C THR A 247 11.40 18.25 12.22
N TRP A 248 11.60 17.31 13.13
CA TRP A 248 11.25 17.48 14.53
C TRP A 248 12.43 17.11 15.41
N THR A 249 12.57 17.84 16.51
CA THR A 249 13.49 17.47 17.58
C THR A 249 12.77 16.45 18.44
N GLU A 250 13.32 15.25 18.54
CA GLU A 250 12.88 14.29 19.56
C GLU A 250 13.39 14.77 20.91
N ASP A 251 12.45 15.17 21.77
CA ASP A 251 12.76 15.47 23.17
C ASP A 251 13.37 14.22 23.81
N ASN A 252 14.56 14.37 24.40
CA ASN A 252 15.12 13.33 25.25
C ASN A 252 14.19 13.14 26.45
N LYS A 253 13.39 12.08 26.45
CA LYS A 253 12.80 11.54 27.67
C LYS A 253 13.84 10.71 28.42
#